data_AF-A0A7W0UUT7-F1
#
_entry.id   AF-A0A7W0UUT7-F1
#
_cell.length_a   1.000
_cell.length_b   1.000
_cell.length_c   1.000
_cell.angle_alpha   90.00
_cell.angle_beta   90.00
_cell.angle_gamma   90.00
#
_symmetry.space_group_name_H-M   'P 1'
#
loop_
_entity.id
_entity.type
_entity.pdbx_description
1 polymer ?
#
loop_
_entity_poly.entity_id
_entity_poly.type
_entity_poly.pdbx_seq_one_letter_code
_entity_poly.pdbx_strand_id
1 'polypeptide(L)' 'DKEWFTQHIIVRGKRIIVKVNGKTLVDYVEPENVERPSEMAGRLLSSGTFALQGHDPKSKVFYKELMVRSLPE' A
#
# COMPACT_ATOMS: atom_id res chain seq x y z
N ASP A 1 0.19 21.66 -1.19
CA ASP A 1 0.30 22.43 -2.46
C ASP A 1 -0.90 22.24 -3.41
N LYS A 2 -1.81 21.26 -3.18
CA LYS A 2 -2.87 20.89 -4.14
C LYS A 2 -2.31 20.30 -5.45
N GLU A 3 -1.11 19.74 -5.39
CA GLU A 3 -0.49 19.05 -6.52
C GLU A 3 -0.89 17.58 -6.55
N TRP A 4 -0.93 17.03 -7.77
CA TRP A 4 -1.06 15.61 -7.95
C TRP A 4 0.29 14.93 -7.73
N PHE A 5 0.27 13.79 -7.05
CA PHE A 5 1.41 12.89 -7.00
C PHE A 5 0.98 11.50 -7.48
N THR A 6 1.94 10.74 -7.99
CA THR A 6 1.73 9.36 -8.37
C THR A 6 2.20 8.45 -7.24
N GLN A 7 1.29 7.65 -6.69
CA GLN A 7 1.64 6.52 -5.83
C GLN A 7 1.65 5.23 -6.65
N HIS A 8 2.76 4.48 -6.59
CA HIS A 8 2.86 3.18 -7.22
C HIS A 8 3.20 2.15 -6.15
N ILE A 9 2.27 1.22 -5.91
CA ILE A 9 2.42 0.13 -4.96
C ILE A 9 2.63 -1.16 -5.76
N ILE A 10 3.74 -1.85 -5.50
CA ILE A 10 4.09 -3.12 -6.15
C ILE A 10 4.13 -4.18 -5.06
N VAL A 11 3.27 -5.20 -5.17
CA VAL A 11 3.22 -6.32 -4.23
C VAL A 11 3.62 -7.60 -4.97
N ARG A 12 4.66 -8.29 -4.49
CA ARG A 12 5.11 -9.58 -5.04
C ARG A 12 5.41 -10.54 -3.89
N GLY A 13 4.55 -11.54 -3.71
CA GLY A 13 4.62 -12.44 -2.56
C GLY A 13 4.62 -11.66 -1.24
N LYS A 14 5.70 -11.78 -0.46
CA LYS A 14 5.90 -11.10 0.82
C LYS A 14 6.63 -9.75 0.72
N ARG A 15 6.93 -9.26 -0.49
CA ARG A 15 7.61 -7.97 -0.70
C ARG A 15 6.64 -6.90 -1.18
N ILE A 16 6.72 -5.72 -0.58
CA ILE A 16 5.98 -4.51 -0.94
C ILE A 16 6.96 -3.39 -1.23
N ILE A 17 6.82 -2.78 -2.41
CA ILE A 17 7.53 -1.55 -2.76
C ILE A 17 6.51 -0.43 -2.93
N VAL A 18 6.71 0.69 -2.24
CA VAL A 18 5.90 1.90 -2.40
C VAL A 18 6.77 3.01 -2.97
N LYS A 19 6.31 3.58 -4.08
CA LYS A 19 6.94 4.73 -4.72
C LYS A 19 6.02 5.93 -4.70
N VAL A 20 6.59 7.11 -4.47
CA VAL A 20 5.93 8.41 -4.62
C VAL A 20 6.70 9.22 -5.65
N ASN A 21 6.02 9.65 -6.71
CA ASN A 21 6.64 10.37 -7.83
C ASN A 21 7.88 9.65 -8.38
N GLY A 22 7.75 8.33 -8.56
CA GLY A 22 8.80 7.45 -9.09
C GLY A 22 9.92 7.08 -8.10
N LYS A 23 10.04 7.78 -6.96
CA LYS A 23 11.05 7.50 -5.93
C LYS A 23 10.56 6.43 -4.97
N THR A 24 11.36 5.39 -4.74
CA THR A 24 11.09 4.38 -3.72
C THR A 24 11.19 5.00 -2.33
N LEU A 25 10.12 4.93 -1.56
CA LEU A 25 10.10 5.34 -0.16
C LEU A 25 10.07 4.15 0.79
N VAL A 26 9.41 3.07 0.38
CA VAL A 26 9.32 1.83 1.17
C VAL A 26 9.71 0.67 0.28
N ASP A 27 10.56 -0.20 0.81
CA ASP A 27 10.86 -1.52 0.28
C ASP A 27 10.90 -2.48 1.45
N TYR A 28 9.81 -3.21 1.65
CA TYR A 28 9.58 -4.05 2.80
C TYR A 28 9.41 -5.49 2.37
N VAL A 29 10.10 -6.39 3.04
CA VAL A 29 9.87 -7.84 2.96
C VAL A 29 9.37 -8.28 4.32
N GLU A 30 8.17 -8.88 4.37
CA GLU A 30 7.66 -9.47 5.61
C GLU A 30 8.53 -10.68 6.00
N PRO A 31 9.19 -10.66 7.18
CA PRO A 31 9.99 -11.79 7.64
C PRO A 31 9.09 -12.94 8.07
N GLU A 32 9.62 -14.18 8.03
CA GLU A 32 8.86 -15.40 8.32
C GLU A 32 8.21 -15.40 9.70
N ASN A 33 8.91 -14.88 10.72
CA ASN A 33 8.44 -14.81 12.10
C ASN A 33 8.16 -13.36 12.51
N VAL A 34 7.42 -12.61 11.69
CA VAL A 34 7.09 -11.22 12.00
C VAL A 34 6.27 -11.13 13.29
N GLU A 35 6.81 -10.42 14.28
CA GLU A 35 6.07 -10.11 15.51
C GLU A 35 5.26 -8.84 15.31
N ARG A 36 3.97 -8.89 15.65
CA ARG A 36 3.08 -7.72 15.69
C ARG A 36 2.42 -7.63 17.07
N PRO A 37 2.02 -6.43 17.50
CA PRO A 37 1.19 -6.28 18.69
C PRO A 37 -0.04 -7.20 18.63
N SER A 38 -0.51 -7.69 19.77
CA SER A 38 -1.61 -8.67 19.87
C SER A 38 -2.86 -8.26 19.08
N GLU A 39 -3.24 -6.98 19.14
CA GLU A 39 -4.34 -6.33 18.41
C GLU A 39 -4.21 -6.41 16.88
N MET A 40 -3.01 -6.71 16.38
CA MET A 40 -2.65 -6.74 14.96
C MET A 40 -1.99 -8.05 14.52
N ALA A 41 -2.02 -9.10 15.35
CA ALA A 41 -1.35 -10.38 15.08
C ALA A 41 -1.75 -11.01 13.75
N GLY A 42 -3.01 -10.82 13.31
CA GLY A 42 -3.53 -11.33 12.04
C GLY A 42 -3.17 -10.48 10.81
N ARG A 43 -2.52 -9.33 10.96
CA ARG A 43 -2.18 -8.41 9.85
C ARG A 43 -0.91 -8.86 9.12
N LEU A 44 -0.96 -10.06 8.56
CA LEU A 44 0.11 -10.66 7.76
C LEU A 44 -0.14 -10.44 6.26
N LEU A 45 0.91 -10.38 5.46
CA LEU A 45 0.78 -10.20 4.01
C LEU A 45 0.16 -11.44 3.36
N SER A 46 -0.88 -11.23 2.57
CA SER A 46 -1.59 -12.26 1.83
C SER A 46 -2.28 -11.62 0.61
N SER A 47 -3.45 -12.13 0.22
CA SER A 47 -4.30 -11.58 -0.83
C SER A 47 -5.51 -10.84 -0.25
N GLY A 48 -6.01 -9.83 -0.96
CA GLY A 48 -7.21 -9.09 -0.53
C GLY A 48 -7.69 -8.07 -1.56
N THR A 49 -8.60 -7.21 -1.13
CA THR A 49 -9.13 -6.10 -1.94
C THR A 49 -8.32 -4.82 -1.74
N PHE A 50 -8.50 -3.86 -2.63
CA PHE A 50 -7.99 -2.50 -2.46
C PHE A 50 -9.04 -1.63 -1.76
N ALA A 51 -8.61 -0.80 -0.83
CA ALA A 51 -9.45 0.18 -0.16
C ALA A 51 -8.83 1.57 -0.23
N LEU A 52 -9.65 2.57 -0.52
CA LEU A 52 -9.26 3.98 -0.47
C LEU A 52 -9.91 4.61 0.76
N GLN A 53 -9.09 5.08 1.70
CA GLN A 53 -9.60 5.63 2.96
C GLN A 53 -9.81 7.14 2.86
N GLY A 54 -10.95 7.61 3.36
CA GLY A 54 -11.14 8.99 3.81
C GLY A 54 -11.26 8.97 5.33
N HIS A 55 -10.24 9.47 6.04
CA HIS A 55 -10.10 9.23 7.48
C HIS A 55 -10.94 10.19 8.34
N ASP A 56 -10.69 11.51 8.24
CA ASP A 56 -11.27 12.47 9.18
C ASP A 56 -12.51 13.19 8.62
N PRO A 57 -13.46 13.57 9.49
CA PRO A 57 -14.54 14.49 9.13
C PRO A 57 -13.98 15.76 8.48
N LYS A 58 -14.57 16.15 7.34
CA LYS A 58 -14.17 17.30 6.50
C LYS A 58 -12.86 17.15 5.72
N SER A 59 -12.09 16.07 5.90
CA SER A 59 -10.95 15.75 5.03
C SER A 59 -11.43 15.41 3.63
N LYS A 60 -10.81 16.02 2.63
CA LYS A 60 -11.09 15.77 1.21
C LYS A 60 -9.86 15.18 0.56
N VAL A 61 -10.02 14.00 -0.04
CA VAL A 61 -8.98 13.35 -0.85
C VAL A 61 -9.57 13.12 -2.24
N PHE A 62 -8.80 13.44 -3.27
CA PHE A 62 -9.17 13.23 -4.66
C PHE A 62 -8.26 12.17 -5.26
N TYR A 63 -8.84 11.26 -6.03
CA TYR A 63 -8.14 10.19 -6.71
C TYR A 63 -8.43 10.30 -8.21
N LYS A 64 -7.44 9.96 -9.04
CA LYS A 64 -7.60 9.82 -10.49
C LYS A 64 -6.65 8.73 -10.99
N GLU A 65 -6.98 8.14 -12.14
CA GLU A 65 -6.12 7.15 -12.82
C GLU A 65 -5.80 5.93 -11.94
N LEU A 66 -6.82 5.41 -11.24
CA LEU A 66 -6.72 4.19 -10.45
C LEU A 66 -6.59 2.98 -11.39
N MET A 67 -5.38 2.44 -11.49
CA MET A 67 -5.05 1.33 -12.37
C MET A 67 -4.51 0.16 -11.55
N VAL A 68 -4.88 -1.05 -11.95
CA VAL A 68 -4.36 -2.28 -11.38
C VAL A 68 -3.92 -3.21 -12.50
N ARG A 69 -2.81 -3.91 -12.27
CA ARG A 69 -2.32 -4.95 -13.17
C ARG A 69 -1.82 -6.11 -12.33
N SER A 70 -2.38 -7.29 -12.55
CA SER A 70 -1.85 -8.53 -11.99
C SER A 70 -0.43 -8.76 -12.48
N LEU A 71 0.44 -9.22 -11.58
CA LEU A 71 1.80 -9.58 -11.92
C LEU A 71 1.85 -11.07 -12.28
N PRO A 72 2.75 -11.50 -13.18
CA PRO A 72 3.02 -12.93 -13.37
C PRO A 72 3.43 -13.57 -12.05
N GLU A 73 3.11 -14.86 -11.90
CA GLU A 73 3.64 -15.70 -10.83
C GLU A 73 5.16 -15.88 -10.96
#